data_AF-A0A920VI35-F1
#
_entry.id   AF-A0A920VI35-F1
#
_cell.length_a   1.000
_cell.length_b   1.000
_cell.length_c   1.000
_cell.angle_alpha   90.00
_cell.angle_beta   90.00
_cell.angle_gamma   90.00
#
_symmetry.space_group_name_H-M   'P 1'
#
loop_
_entity.id
_entity.type
_entity.pdbx_description
1 polymer ?
#
loop_
_entity_poly.entity_id
_entity_poly.type
_entity_poly.pdbx_seq_one_letter_code
_entity_poly.pdbx_strand_id
1 'polypeptide(L)'
;MGRDGHLRHALVQELGPRVFQLGHQAFRVGQSGRIDAFSAGLGGDYARNPYRLQATGRGARADWSLPISARTTRRWTSGPSRSTRP
;
A
#
# COMPACT_ATOMS: atom_id res chain seq x y z
N MET A 1 4.52 2.60 10.94
CA MET A 1 5.28 3.85 11.09
C MET A 1 4.69 4.67 12.20
N GLY A 2 5.56 5.21 13.06
CA GLY A 2 5.18 6.07 14.18
C GLY A 2 4.77 7.48 13.72
N ARG A 3 4.58 8.37 14.70
CA ARG A 3 4.25 9.78 14.47
C ARG A 3 5.35 10.47 13.65
N ASP A 4 4.95 11.32 12.70
CA ASP A 4 5.83 12.11 11.81
C ASP A 4 6.84 11.24 11.01
N GLY A 5 6.59 9.93 10.90
CA GLY A 5 7.47 8.99 10.23
C GLY A 5 7.27 8.96 8.71
N HIS A 6 8.38 8.85 7.98
CA HIS A 6 8.40 8.77 6.52
C HIS A 6 8.97 7.43 6.06
N LEU A 7 8.25 6.73 5.18
CA LEU A 7 8.70 5.48 4.55
C LEU A 7 8.61 5.59 3.03
N ARG A 8 9.69 5.22 2.34
CA ARG A 8 9.69 4.97 0.90
C ARG A 8 9.85 3.48 0.68
N HIS A 9 8.90 2.85 -0.02
CA HIS A 9 8.87 1.41 -0.24
C HIS A 9 8.76 1.09 -1.72
N ALA A 10 9.68 0.29 -2.25
CA ALA A 10 9.65 -0.17 -3.63
C ALA A 10 9.80 -1.69 -3.68
N LEU A 11 8.91 -2.35 -4.41
CA LEU A 11 8.97 -3.79 -4.66
C LEU A 11 9.03 -4.05 -6.17
N VAL A 12 10.10 -4.65 -6.64
CA VAL A 12 10.22 -5.12 -8.04
C VAL A 12 10.42 -6.62 -8.01
N GLN A 13 9.61 -7.33 -8.79
CA GLN A 13 9.66 -8.79 -8.84
C GLN A 13 9.68 -9.25 -10.28
N GLU A 14 10.73 -9.99 -10.63
CA GLU A 14 10.87 -10.70 -11.89
C GLU A 14 10.47 -12.16 -11.66
N LEU A 15 9.32 -12.55 -12.20
CA LEU A 15 8.68 -13.82 -11.86
C LEU A 15 9.00 -14.94 -12.85
N GLY A 16 9.57 -14.63 -14.02
CA GLY A 16 9.77 -15.63 -15.07
C GLY A 16 8.46 -16.18 -15.66
N PRO A 17 8.53 -17.13 -16.59
CA PRO A 17 7.33 -17.72 -17.22
C PRO A 17 6.63 -18.70 -16.28
N ARG A 18 5.30 -18.82 -16.37
CA ARG A 18 4.49 -19.82 -15.65
C ARG A 18 4.50 -19.72 -14.13
N VAL A 19 4.79 -18.53 -13.60
CA VAL A 19 4.70 -18.25 -12.16
C VAL A 19 3.37 -17.60 -11.82
N PHE A 20 2.76 -18.11 -10.75
CA PHE A 20 1.61 -17.54 -10.09
C PHE A 20 2.04 -16.91 -8.77
N GLN A 21 1.84 -15.61 -8.61
CA GLN A 21 2.21 -14.90 -7.40
C GLN A 21 1.01 -14.26 -6.70
N LEU A 22 0.92 -14.51 -5.40
CA LEU A 22 0.07 -13.78 -4.48
C LEU A 22 0.92 -13.07 -3.43
N GLY A 23 0.62 -11.79 -3.22
CA GLY A 23 1.26 -10.98 -2.18
C GLY A 23 0.23 -10.33 -1.26
N HIS A 24 0.71 -9.81 -0.14
CA HIS A 24 -0.09 -8.94 0.73
C HIS A 24 0.84 -7.91 1.37
N GLN A 25 0.61 -6.63 1.11
CA GLN A 25 1.39 -5.56 1.72
C GLN A 25 0.49 -4.70 2.61
N ALA A 26 0.76 -4.76 3.91
CA ALA A 26 0.00 -4.04 4.93
C ALA A 26 0.85 -2.93 5.55
N PHE A 27 0.37 -1.70 5.49
CA PHE A 27 1.04 -0.53 6.04
C PHE A 27 0.17 0.12 7.13
N ARG A 28 0.78 0.44 8.28
CA ARG A 28 0.19 1.30 9.31
C ARG A 28 0.93 2.62 9.36
N VAL A 29 0.20 3.72 9.19
CA VAL A 29 0.76 5.07 9.21
C VAL A 29 0.17 5.85 10.38
N GLY A 30 1.04 6.31 11.28
CA GLY A 30 0.70 7.10 12.45
C GLY A 30 0.36 8.56 12.10
N GLN A 31 0.12 9.37 13.14
CA GLN A 31 -0.18 10.80 12.98
C GLN A 31 0.88 11.51 12.14
N SER A 32 0.42 12.30 11.16
CA SER A 32 1.26 13.07 10.22
C SER A 32 2.29 12.24 9.44
N GLY A 33 2.23 10.91 9.52
CA GLY A 33 3.15 10.04 8.82
C GLY A 33 2.86 9.98 7.32
N ARG A 34 3.89 9.64 6.54
CA ARG A 34 3.80 9.52 5.09
C ARG A 34 4.40 8.20 4.63
N ILE A 35 3.71 7.55 3.70
CA ILE A 35 4.29 6.47 2.91
C ILE A 35 4.25 6.83 1.43
N ASP A 36 5.37 6.67 0.74
CA ASP A 36 5.44 6.67 -0.71
C ASP A 36 5.76 5.24 -1.15
N ALA A 37 4.92 4.67 -1.99
CA ALA A 37 5.08 3.27 -2.35
C ALA A 37 4.86 2.97 -3.82
N PHE A 38 5.64 2.00 -4.28
CA PHE A 38 5.78 1.58 -5.65
C PHE A 38 5.85 0.06 -5.72
N SER A 39 5.26 -0.52 -6.76
CA SER A 39 5.50 -1.93 -7.06
C SER A 39 5.32 -2.27 -8.52
N ALA A 40 6.21 -3.11 -9.02
CA ALA A 40 6.14 -3.68 -10.36
C ALA A 40 6.31 -5.21 -10.29
N GLY A 41 5.40 -5.94 -10.93
CA GLY A 41 5.54 -7.36 -11.21
C GLY A 41 5.80 -7.55 -12.70
N LEU A 42 6.93 -8.16 -13.05
CA LEU A 42 7.39 -8.37 -14.42
C LEU A 42 7.40 -9.87 -14.72
N GLY A 43 6.68 -10.27 -15.76
CA GLY A 43 6.44 -11.68 -16.07
C GLY A 43 5.38 -12.32 -15.17
N GLY A 44 5.40 -13.65 -15.11
CA GLY A 44 4.36 -14.45 -14.47
C GLY A 44 3.09 -14.53 -15.32
N ASP A 45 2.37 -15.64 -15.16
CA ASP A 45 1.05 -15.82 -15.80
C ASP A 45 -0.02 -15.08 -14.98
N TYR A 46 0.26 -14.85 -13.70
CA TYR A 46 -0.60 -14.10 -12.81
C TYR A 46 0.17 -13.53 -11.63
N ALA A 47 -0.08 -12.26 -11.31
CA ALA A 47 0.36 -11.66 -10.07
C ALA A 47 -0.80 -10.91 -9.42
N ARG A 48 -0.96 -11.04 -8.11
CA ARG A 48 -1.90 -10.20 -7.37
C ARG A 48 -1.30 -9.80 -6.04
N ASN A 49 -1.01 -8.51 -5.91
CA ASN A 49 -0.43 -7.96 -4.69
C ASN A 49 -1.27 -6.78 -4.17
N PRO A 50 -2.35 -7.04 -3.41
CA PRO A 50 -3.14 -6.01 -2.77
C PRO A 50 -2.34 -5.23 -1.73
N TYR A 51 -2.53 -3.91 -1.77
CA TYR A 51 -2.09 -2.97 -0.76
C TYR A 51 -3.20 -2.69 0.23
N ARG A 52 -2.90 -2.82 1.52
CA ARG A 52 -3.79 -2.40 2.60
C ARG A 52 -3.10 -1.32 3.43
N LEU A 53 -3.72 -0.14 3.47
CA LEU A 53 -3.26 0.97 4.28
C LEU A 53 -4.21 1.17 5.47
N GLN A 54 -3.65 1.30 6.65
CA GLN A 54 -4.34 1.74 7.86
C GLN A 54 -3.76 3.08 8.30
N ALA A 55 -4.56 4.15 8.14
CA ALA A 55 -4.27 5.46 8.70
C ALA A 55 -4.72 5.47 10.17
N THR A 56 -3.75 5.42 11.08
CA THR A 56 -4.00 5.29 12.53
C THR A 56 -3.96 6.62 13.29
N GLY A 57 -3.57 7.72 12.62
CA GLY A 57 -3.57 9.06 13.19
C GLY A 57 -3.93 10.13 12.16
N ARG A 58 -4.33 11.32 12.64
CA ARG A 58 -4.67 12.47 11.78
C ARG A 58 -3.48 12.89 10.92
N GLY A 59 -3.75 13.34 9.70
CA GLY A 59 -2.70 13.81 8.79
C GLY A 59 -1.84 12.69 8.17
N ALA A 60 -2.16 11.41 8.41
CA ALA A 60 -1.53 10.30 7.72
C ALA A 60 -1.79 10.37 6.21
N ARG A 61 -0.73 10.22 5.41
CA ARG A 61 -0.77 10.32 3.94
C ARG A 61 -0.14 9.10 3.31
N ALA A 62 -0.64 8.74 2.13
CA ALA A 62 -0.03 7.74 1.26
C ALA A 62 -0.03 8.23 -0.17
N ASP A 63 1.12 8.10 -0.81
CA ASP A 63 1.30 8.33 -2.23
C ASP A 63 1.68 7.00 -2.91
N TRP A 64 1.12 6.77 -4.09
CA TRP A 64 1.31 5.55 -4.85
C TRP A 64 1.76 5.91 -6.26
N SER A 65 3.04 5.66 -6.56
CA SER A 65 3.60 5.86 -7.90
C SER A 65 3.24 4.67 -8.80
N LEU A 66 2.96 4.91 -10.08
CA LEU A 66 2.73 3.87 -11.11
C LEU A 66 4.08 3.19 -11.53
N PRO A 67 4.13 1.93 -12.03
CA PRO A 67 3.06 1.20 -12.71
C PRO A 67 2.59 -0.11 -12.05
N ILE A 68 1.31 -0.42 -12.26
CA ILE A 68 0.64 -1.65 -11.83
C ILE A 68 0.55 -2.61 -13.02
N SER A 69 1.30 -3.71 -13.02
CA SER A 69 0.95 -4.88 -13.83
C SER A 69 0.25 -5.91 -12.95
N ALA A 70 -0.85 -6.41 -13.48
CA ALA A 70 -1.88 -7.26 -12.88
C ALA A 70 -2.87 -6.58 -11.91
N ARG A 71 -4.15 -6.81 -12.24
CA ARG A 71 -5.40 -6.23 -11.72
C ARG A 71 -5.37 -5.96 -10.20
N THR A 72 -4.91 -4.77 -9.81
CA THR A 72 -4.83 -4.36 -8.39
C THR A 72 -6.15 -3.73 -7.95
N THR A 73 -6.74 -4.31 -6.90
CA THR A 73 -7.90 -3.74 -6.22
C THR A 73 -7.39 -2.85 -5.08
N ARG A 74 -7.44 -1.52 -5.27
CA ARG A 74 -7.19 -0.56 -4.19
C ARG A 74 -8.41 -0.61 -3.26
N ARG A 75 -8.22 -0.96 -1.98
CA ARG A 75 -9.28 -0.88 -0.96
C ARG A 75 -8.83 0.02 0.17
N TRP A 76 -9.40 1.22 0.18
CA TRP A 76 -9.28 2.14 1.30
C TRP A 76 -10.28 1.73 2.38
N THR A 77 -9.80 1.53 3.61
CA THR A 77 -10.66 1.33 4.77
C THR A 77 -10.38 2.49 5.72
N SER A 78 -11.22 3.52 5.70
CA SER A 78 -11.29 4.47 6.79
C SER A 78 -11.71 3.72 8.06
N GLY A 79 -10.91 3.84 9.12
CA GLY A 79 -11.40 3.54 10.47
C GLY A 79 -12.49 4.56 10.85
N PRO A 80 -13.41 4.23 11.77
CA PRO A 80 -14.54 5.10 12.09
C PRO A 80 -14.04 6.45 12.59
N SER A 81 -14.38 7.51 11.85
CA SER A 81 -14.21 8.89 12.32
C SER A 81 -15.27 9.17 13.37
N ARG A 82 -14.95 8.94 14.65
CA ARG A 82 -15.80 9.37 15.75
C ARG A 82 -15.75 10.90 15.83
N SER A 83 -16.74 11.55 15.22
CA SER A 83 -17.00 12.97 15.34
C SER A 83 -17.69 13.23 16.68
N THR A 84 -16.93 13.55 17.71
CA THR A 84 -17.45 14.31 18.85
C THR A 84 -17.10 15.78 18.60
N ARG A 85 -18.11 16.58 18.27
CA ARG A 85 -18.06 18.04 18.50
C ARG A 85 -18.79 18.34 19.81
N PRO A 86 -18.30 19.33 20.57
CA PRO A 86 -18.87 19.76 21.85
C PRO A 86 -20.26 20.38 21.68
#